data_AF-A0A1F5SR77-F1
#
_entry.id   AF-A0A1F5SR77-F1
#
_cell.length_a   1.000
_cell.length_b   1.000
_cell.length_c   1.000
_cell.angle_alpha   90.00
_cell.angle_beta   90.00
_cell.angle_gamma   90.00
#
_symmetry.space_group_name_H-M   'P 1'
#
loop_
_entity.id
_entity.type
_entity.pdbx_description
1 polymer ?
#
loop_
_entity_poly.entity_id
_entity_poly.type
_entity_poly.pdbx_seq_one_letter_code
_entity_poly.pdbx_strand_id
1 'polypeptide(L)'
;MSDITPAKKKLYVGALAIMLAAFLWSLDGTFIRPHLYELSASLVVFMEHFLGFMLLSPFLFLGWHRIRHLTTTDWAAVLWVSAFGGLLGTIMITKAFFAAFAFEASLATIVILQKLQPVFALALAAVILKERLSYRFYLWAALAVAAAYVLAFGAADLRVVNVVLENKAALYALIAAFAFGSSTVFGKRLTNHLDFRSVTVLRFGVTTILALAVILITDDLWQVATINAAQWQLLFLIVFSSGAVALFIYYFGLKLVPASVATIAEMFWPLSAIVLDYVINGNMLTPLQFAASAVLLIAMYFVVKSGQTSVRTFRAAVIPGRGVGHSLGFATANLDKVNLDIAHGVYVVRVRVNEREYRGLLHFGYLETFKLGPSVELYLKDFTGNLYGVTVEVEIVKKLREVRRFKDSTALREQIYRDVAALS
;
A
#
# COMPACT_ATOMS: atom_id res chain seq x y z
N MET A 1 19.06 -23.06 -10.34
CA MET A 1 18.31 -21.99 -9.64
C MET A 1 18.52 -20.70 -10.42
N SER A 2 17.49 -20.20 -11.10
CA SER A 2 17.60 -18.99 -11.95
C SER A 2 17.85 -17.75 -11.09
N ASP A 3 18.85 -16.94 -11.43
CA ASP A 3 19.14 -15.67 -10.76
C ASP A 3 17.93 -14.73 -10.78
N ILE A 4 17.30 -14.59 -9.61
CA ILE A 4 16.21 -13.64 -9.40
C ILE A 4 16.81 -12.23 -9.39
N THR A 5 16.41 -11.39 -10.34
CA THR A 5 16.90 -10.00 -10.39
C THR A 5 16.58 -9.24 -9.10
N PRO A 6 17.40 -8.26 -8.69
CA PRO A 6 17.17 -7.47 -7.47
C PRO A 6 15.77 -6.81 -7.41
N ALA A 7 15.22 -6.42 -8.56
CA ALA A 7 13.87 -5.87 -8.67
C ALA A 7 12.78 -6.91 -8.37
N LYS A 8 12.94 -8.14 -8.87
CA LYS A 8 12.03 -9.25 -8.54
C LYS A 8 12.12 -9.61 -7.06
N LYS A 9 13.33 -9.65 -6.47
CA LYS A 9 13.52 -9.90 -5.04
C LYS A 9 12.72 -8.91 -4.18
N LYS A 10 12.77 -7.61 -4.49
CA LYS A 10 11.99 -6.58 -3.78
C LYS A 10 10.48 -6.83 -3.85
N LEU A 11 9.97 -7.22 -5.02
CA LEU A 11 8.56 -7.51 -5.23
C LEU A 11 8.08 -8.68 -4.35
N TYR A 12 8.84 -9.77 -4.30
CA TYR A 12 8.52 -10.93 -3.43
C TYR A 12 8.60 -10.57 -1.94
N VAL A 13 9.64 -9.86 -1.51
CA VAL A 13 9.75 -9.40 -0.11
C VAL A 13 8.57 -8.52 0.27
N GLY A 14 8.18 -7.60 -0.61
CA GLY A 14 7.04 -6.72 -0.36
C GLY A 14 5.71 -7.47 -0.26
N ALA A 15 5.47 -8.44 -1.16
CA ALA A 15 4.28 -9.28 -1.10
C ALA A 15 4.23 -10.13 0.17
N LEU A 16 5.35 -10.75 0.57
CA LEU A 16 5.42 -11.53 1.80
C LEU A 16 5.18 -10.68 3.06
N ALA A 17 5.68 -9.46 3.11
CA ALA A 17 5.39 -8.53 4.19
C ALA A 17 3.88 -8.22 4.28
N ILE A 18 3.22 -7.99 3.15
CA ILE A 18 1.76 -7.76 3.12
C ILE A 18 0.99 -8.99 3.54
N MET A 19 1.39 -10.19 3.09
CA MET A 19 0.79 -11.44 3.53
C MET A 19 0.95 -11.65 5.05
N LEU A 20 2.11 -11.28 5.62
CA LEU A 20 2.32 -11.33 7.06
C LEU A 20 1.43 -10.33 7.82
N ALA A 21 1.26 -9.11 7.32
CA ALA A 21 0.31 -8.16 7.90
C ALA A 21 -1.14 -8.68 7.83
N ALA A 22 -1.53 -9.26 6.69
CA ALA A 22 -2.83 -9.88 6.50
C ALA A 22 -3.07 -11.07 7.45
N PHE A 23 -2.03 -11.88 7.72
CA PHE A 23 -2.09 -12.92 8.74
C PHE A 23 -2.37 -12.34 10.13
N LEU A 24 -1.67 -11.27 10.54
CA LEU A 24 -1.90 -10.62 11.84
C LEU A 24 -3.30 -10.03 11.95
N TRP A 25 -3.83 -9.43 10.88
CA TRP A 25 -5.23 -8.97 10.84
C TRP A 25 -6.25 -10.11 10.88
N SER A 26 -5.88 -11.30 10.38
CA SER A 26 -6.77 -12.48 10.48
C SER A 26 -6.91 -12.91 11.93
N LEU A 27 -5.79 -13.02 12.66
CA LEU A 27 -5.78 -13.36 14.09
C LEU A 27 -6.65 -12.39 14.90
N ASP A 28 -6.52 -11.09 14.62
CA ASP A 28 -7.28 -10.06 15.33
C ASP A 28 -8.78 -10.14 15.07
N GLY A 29 -9.19 -10.08 13.80
CA GLY A 29 -10.62 -10.05 13.45
C GLY A 29 -11.37 -11.33 13.82
N THR A 30 -10.68 -12.48 13.83
CA THR A 30 -11.31 -13.78 14.13
C THR A 30 -11.27 -14.16 15.60
N PHE A 31 -10.23 -13.79 16.35
CA PHE A 31 -10.05 -14.28 17.72
C PHE A 31 -9.86 -13.19 18.78
N ILE A 32 -9.24 -12.05 18.47
CA ILE A 32 -8.90 -11.06 19.51
C ILE A 32 -10.01 -10.02 19.65
N ARG A 33 -10.28 -9.28 18.57
CA ARG A 33 -11.25 -8.18 18.56
C ARG A 33 -12.64 -8.55 19.04
N PRO A 34 -13.23 -9.72 18.69
CA PRO A 34 -14.58 -10.06 19.13
C PRO A 34 -14.76 -10.07 20.65
N HIS A 35 -13.70 -10.35 21.42
CA HIS A 35 -13.75 -10.34 22.90
C HIS A 35 -13.79 -8.92 23.50
N LEU A 36 -13.75 -7.87 22.69
CA LEU A 36 -13.92 -6.47 23.10
C LEU A 36 -15.35 -5.95 22.86
N TYR A 37 -16.32 -6.81 22.50
CA TYR A 37 -17.67 -6.41 22.09
C TYR A 37 -18.48 -5.66 23.16
N GLU A 38 -18.09 -5.74 24.43
CA GLU A 38 -18.69 -4.98 25.53
C GLU A 38 -18.31 -3.49 25.52
N LEU A 39 -17.23 -3.12 24.81
CA LEU A 39 -16.80 -1.75 24.63
C LEU A 39 -17.42 -1.17 23.35
N SER A 40 -17.54 0.16 23.27
CA SER A 40 -17.90 0.80 22.02
C SER A 40 -16.81 0.59 20.95
N ALA A 41 -17.23 0.35 19.70
CA ALA A 41 -16.29 0.24 18.58
C ALA A 41 -15.45 1.52 18.39
N SER A 42 -16.01 2.69 18.68
CA SER A 42 -15.31 3.97 18.63
C SER A 42 -14.20 4.02 19.68
N LEU A 43 -14.47 3.54 20.91
CA LEU A 43 -13.48 3.47 21.98
C LEU A 43 -12.33 2.52 21.63
N VAL A 44 -12.64 1.30 21.15
CA VAL A 44 -11.60 0.33 20.75
C VAL A 44 -10.69 0.91 19.67
N VAL A 45 -11.28 1.52 18.63
CA VAL A 45 -10.51 2.14 17.55
C VAL A 45 -9.68 3.33 18.05
N PHE A 46 -10.23 4.16 18.95
CA PHE A 46 -9.47 5.25 19.54
C PHE A 46 -8.28 4.74 20.36
N MET A 47 -8.49 3.77 21.25
CA MET A 47 -7.42 3.18 22.07
C MET A 47 -6.33 2.55 21.21
N GLU A 48 -6.70 1.75 20.22
CA GLU A 48 -5.78 1.13 19.27
C GLU A 48 -4.90 2.16 18.56
N HIS A 49 -5.50 3.25 18.05
CA HIS A 49 -4.76 4.26 17.31
C HIS A 49 -3.97 5.19 18.22
N PHE A 50 -4.50 5.56 19.39
CA PHE A 50 -3.79 6.39 20.36
C PHE A 50 -2.54 5.68 20.88
N LEU A 51 -2.67 4.45 21.37
CA LEU A 51 -1.54 3.65 21.84
C LEU A 51 -0.55 3.33 20.71
N GLY A 52 -1.06 3.02 19.51
CA GLY A 52 -0.23 2.82 18.33
C GLY A 52 0.54 4.09 17.92
N PHE A 53 -0.08 5.27 18.03
CA PHE A 53 0.60 6.53 17.79
C PHE A 53 1.66 6.81 18.85
N MET A 54 1.40 6.54 20.14
CA MET A 54 2.40 6.66 21.19
C MET A 54 3.63 5.80 20.88
N LEU A 55 3.42 4.54 20.51
CA LEU A 55 4.47 3.60 20.12
C LEU A 55 5.28 4.09 18.89
N LEU A 56 4.61 4.64 17.89
CA LEU A 56 5.23 5.05 16.63
C LEU A 56 5.74 6.49 16.61
N SER A 57 5.40 7.30 17.62
CA SER A 57 5.75 8.72 17.72
C SER A 57 7.25 9.03 17.54
N PRO A 58 8.24 8.18 17.92
CA PRO A 58 9.64 8.43 17.61
C PRO A 58 9.91 8.62 16.11
N PHE A 59 9.16 7.93 15.23
CA PHE A 59 9.31 8.08 13.78
C PHE A 59 8.81 9.43 13.25
N LEU A 60 7.93 10.13 13.98
CA LEU A 60 7.49 11.48 13.63
C LEU A 60 8.68 12.45 13.68
N PHE A 61 9.45 12.39 14.77
CA PHE A 61 10.64 13.25 14.95
C PHE A 61 11.75 12.88 13.97
N LEU A 62 12.02 11.58 13.79
CA LEU A 62 13.04 11.10 12.83
C LEU A 62 12.68 11.43 11.37
N GLY A 63 11.39 11.48 11.05
CA GLY A 63 10.86 11.78 9.72
C GLY A 63 10.55 13.25 9.47
N TRP A 64 10.61 14.11 10.48
CA TRP A 64 10.05 15.46 10.45
C TRP A 64 10.54 16.31 9.28
N HIS A 65 11.84 16.20 8.94
CA HIS A 65 12.40 16.92 7.80
C HIS A 65 11.71 16.60 6.47
N ARG A 66 11.25 15.35 6.27
CA ARG A 66 10.51 14.94 5.06
C ARG A 66 9.04 15.34 5.15
N ILE A 67 8.44 15.22 6.34
CA ILE A 67 7.02 15.49 6.60
C ILE A 67 6.68 16.97 6.40
N ARG A 68 7.54 17.89 6.87
CA ARG A 68 7.30 19.35 6.73
C ARG A 68 7.30 19.86 5.28
N HIS A 69 7.76 19.04 4.32
CA HIS A 69 7.81 19.37 2.88
C HIS A 69 6.68 18.69 2.08
N LEU A 70 5.71 18.08 2.76
CA LEU A 70 4.56 17.48 2.09
C LEU A 70 3.75 18.54 1.34
N THR A 71 3.34 18.19 0.12
CA THR A 71 2.44 19.03 -0.66
C THR A 71 1.02 18.96 -0.12
N THR A 72 0.15 19.88 -0.54
CA THR A 72 -1.28 19.82 -0.24
C THR A 72 -1.91 18.50 -0.71
N THR A 73 -1.47 17.97 -1.85
CA THR A 73 -1.95 16.68 -2.36
C THR A 73 -1.48 15.48 -1.53
N ASP A 74 -0.31 15.58 -0.90
CA ASP A 74 0.18 14.55 0.01
C ASP A 74 -0.60 14.61 1.33
N TRP A 75 -0.86 15.80 1.88
CA TRP A 75 -1.70 15.96 3.06
C TRP A 75 -3.14 15.47 2.84
N ALA A 76 -3.71 15.70 1.66
CA ALA A 76 -5.01 15.13 1.29
C ALA A 76 -4.98 13.60 1.29
N ALA A 77 -3.89 12.99 0.78
CA ALA A 77 -3.72 11.54 0.83
C ALA A 77 -3.50 11.02 2.27
N VAL A 78 -2.76 11.74 3.13
CA VAL A 78 -2.62 11.43 4.56
C VAL A 78 -3.99 11.45 5.25
N LEU A 79 -4.77 12.50 5.01
CA LEU A 79 -6.12 12.61 5.56
C LEU A 79 -7.01 11.46 5.06
N TRP A 80 -6.93 11.12 3.77
CA TRP A 80 -7.71 10.02 3.19
C TRP A 80 -7.40 8.67 3.84
N VAL A 81 -6.12 8.28 3.93
CA VAL A 81 -5.75 6.99 4.53
C VAL A 81 -6.12 6.92 6.01
N SER A 82 -6.11 8.06 6.70
CA SER A 82 -6.42 8.18 8.13
C SER A 82 -7.93 8.15 8.38
N ALA A 83 -8.71 8.87 7.58
CA ALA A 83 -10.17 8.95 7.71
C ALA A 83 -10.86 7.68 7.19
N PHE A 84 -10.47 7.16 6.02
CA PHE A 84 -11.06 5.94 5.47
C PHE A 84 -10.43 4.70 6.09
N GLY A 85 -9.13 4.47 5.89
CA GLY A 85 -8.51 3.24 6.34
C GLY A 85 -8.24 3.16 7.85
N GLY A 86 -7.93 4.28 8.51
CA GLY A 86 -7.68 4.29 9.95
C GLY A 86 -8.96 4.36 10.78
N LEU A 87 -9.86 5.28 10.45
CA LEU A 87 -11.05 5.55 11.25
C LEU A 87 -12.28 4.79 10.76
N LEU A 88 -12.84 5.17 9.60
CA LEU A 88 -14.12 4.65 9.10
C LEU A 88 -14.08 3.14 8.90
N GLY A 89 -13.06 2.64 8.20
CA GLY A 89 -12.89 1.23 7.93
C GLY A 89 -12.76 0.41 9.21
N THR A 90 -11.90 0.86 10.14
CA THR A 90 -11.67 0.14 11.41
C THR A 90 -12.90 0.18 12.32
N ILE A 91 -13.63 1.29 12.40
CA ILE A 91 -14.90 1.36 13.16
C ILE A 91 -15.92 0.41 12.55
N MET A 92 -16.10 0.45 11.22
CA MET A 92 -17.13 -0.36 10.56
C MET A 92 -16.81 -1.86 10.64
N ILE A 93 -15.56 -2.27 10.45
CA ILE A 93 -15.21 -3.69 10.62
C ILE A 93 -15.32 -4.13 12.09
N THR A 94 -14.97 -3.27 13.05
CA THR A 94 -15.12 -3.58 14.48
C THR A 94 -16.61 -3.78 14.83
N LYS A 95 -17.48 -2.87 14.36
CA LYS A 95 -18.94 -3.03 14.51
C LYS A 95 -19.46 -4.29 13.85
N ALA A 96 -18.96 -4.64 12.66
CA ALA A 96 -19.35 -5.88 12.00
C ALA A 96 -18.96 -7.10 12.85
N PHE A 97 -17.72 -7.18 13.33
CA PHE A 97 -17.28 -8.30 14.17
C PHE A 97 -18.04 -8.38 15.50
N PHE A 98 -18.36 -7.25 16.12
CA PHE A 98 -19.20 -7.24 17.33
C PHE A 98 -20.60 -7.77 17.05
N ALA A 99 -21.22 -7.35 15.93
CA ALA A 99 -22.52 -7.89 15.53
C ALA A 99 -22.47 -9.40 15.26
N ALA A 100 -21.39 -9.91 14.68
CA ALA A 100 -21.22 -11.36 14.52
C ALA A 100 -21.04 -12.10 15.85
N PHE A 101 -20.25 -11.54 16.78
CA PHE A 101 -20.06 -12.12 18.10
C PHE A 101 -21.35 -12.12 18.93
N ALA A 102 -22.17 -11.06 18.79
CA ALA A 102 -23.49 -10.95 19.40
C ALA A 102 -24.57 -11.80 18.69
N PHE A 103 -24.19 -12.65 17.73
CA PHE A 103 -25.09 -13.49 16.93
C PHE A 103 -26.14 -12.72 16.10
N GLU A 104 -25.93 -11.42 15.83
CA GLU A 104 -26.79 -10.58 14.99
C GLU A 104 -26.48 -10.74 13.48
N ALA A 105 -25.31 -11.26 13.15
CA ALA A 105 -24.87 -11.55 11.80
C ALA A 105 -23.95 -12.76 11.74
N SER A 106 -23.82 -13.36 10.56
CA SER A 106 -22.81 -14.41 10.35
C SER A 106 -21.42 -13.80 10.12
N LEU A 107 -20.40 -14.34 10.80
CA LEU A 107 -18.99 -14.02 10.53
C LEU A 107 -18.64 -14.26 9.06
N ALA A 108 -19.23 -15.29 8.44
CA ALA A 108 -19.07 -15.56 7.01
C ALA A 108 -19.52 -14.34 6.19
N THR A 109 -20.73 -13.81 6.42
CA THR A 109 -21.26 -12.63 5.69
C THR A 109 -20.29 -11.45 5.69
N ILE A 110 -19.68 -11.18 6.83
CA ILE A 110 -18.70 -10.09 6.99
C ILE A 110 -17.44 -10.39 6.18
N VAL A 111 -16.88 -11.58 6.35
CA VAL A 111 -15.68 -12.06 5.62
C VAL A 111 -15.87 -11.94 4.11
N ILE A 112 -17.06 -12.26 3.61
CA ILE A 112 -17.44 -12.26 2.19
C ILE A 112 -17.44 -10.85 1.63
N LEU A 113 -18.09 -9.93 2.33
CA LEU A 113 -18.20 -8.55 1.87
C LEU A 113 -16.82 -7.86 1.89
N GLN A 114 -15.93 -8.27 2.80
CA GLN A 114 -14.52 -7.85 2.74
C GLN A 114 -13.78 -8.34 1.48
N LYS A 115 -14.22 -9.44 0.82
CA LYS A 115 -13.62 -9.90 -0.45
C LYS A 115 -13.94 -9.00 -1.63
N LEU A 116 -14.80 -8.00 -1.47
CA LEU A 116 -15.03 -6.97 -2.49
C LEU A 116 -13.95 -5.88 -2.46
N GLN A 117 -13.11 -5.82 -1.42
CA GLN A 117 -12.01 -4.85 -1.32
C GLN A 117 -11.15 -4.80 -2.60
N PRO A 118 -10.75 -5.93 -3.22
CA PRO A 118 -9.97 -5.89 -4.44
C PRO A 118 -10.62 -5.19 -5.62
N VAL A 119 -11.94 -5.23 -5.73
CA VAL A 119 -12.67 -4.54 -6.79
C VAL A 119 -12.46 -3.03 -6.65
N PHE A 120 -12.67 -2.49 -5.45
CA PHE A 120 -12.49 -1.06 -5.16
C PHE A 120 -11.03 -0.63 -5.34
N ALA A 121 -10.09 -1.42 -4.80
CA ALA A 121 -8.67 -1.08 -4.85
C ALA A 121 -8.11 -1.14 -6.27
N LEU A 122 -8.46 -2.15 -7.08
CA LEU A 122 -8.01 -2.24 -8.47
C LEU A 122 -8.58 -1.11 -9.34
N ALA A 123 -9.88 -0.79 -9.18
CA ALA A 123 -10.50 0.31 -9.89
C ALA A 123 -9.84 1.66 -9.53
N LEU A 124 -9.64 1.93 -8.23
CA LEU A 124 -8.98 3.15 -7.78
C LEU A 124 -7.49 3.18 -8.17
N ALA A 125 -6.77 2.06 -8.14
CA ALA A 125 -5.38 2.00 -8.58
C ALA A 125 -5.24 2.32 -10.08
N ALA A 126 -6.18 1.86 -10.91
CA ALA A 126 -6.23 2.18 -12.32
C ALA A 126 -6.48 3.68 -12.58
N VAL A 127 -7.34 4.33 -11.79
CA VAL A 127 -7.70 5.75 -11.98
C VAL A 127 -6.69 6.70 -11.32
N ILE A 128 -6.38 6.48 -10.03
CA ILE A 128 -5.59 7.40 -9.19
C ILE A 128 -4.09 7.21 -9.41
N LEU A 129 -3.61 5.97 -9.47
CA LEU A 129 -2.18 5.65 -9.63
C LEU A 129 -1.80 5.36 -11.08
N LYS A 130 -2.79 5.27 -11.98
CA LYS A 130 -2.63 4.89 -13.38
C LYS A 130 -1.86 3.57 -13.51
N GLU A 131 -2.10 2.64 -12.59
CA GLU A 131 -1.53 1.30 -12.68
C GLU A 131 -2.14 0.57 -13.88
N ARG A 132 -1.28 0.17 -14.82
CA ARG A 132 -1.63 -0.67 -15.95
C ARG A 132 -0.86 -1.96 -15.82
N LEU A 133 -1.58 -3.05 -15.64
CA LEU A 133 -1.01 -4.38 -15.47
C LEU A 133 -1.34 -5.25 -16.67
N SER A 134 -0.56 -6.31 -16.85
CA SER A 134 -0.76 -7.23 -17.95
C SER A 134 -2.13 -7.91 -17.88
N TYR A 135 -2.70 -8.30 -19.01
CA TYR A 135 -3.92 -9.12 -19.04
C TYR A 135 -3.80 -10.38 -18.15
N ARG A 136 -2.61 -11.00 -18.13
CA ARG A 136 -2.31 -12.16 -17.27
C ARG A 136 -2.50 -11.84 -15.78
N PHE A 137 -2.12 -10.64 -15.33
CA PHE A 137 -2.35 -10.21 -13.96
C PHE A 137 -3.83 -10.26 -13.62
N TYR A 138 -4.70 -9.69 -14.47
CA TYR A 138 -6.14 -9.65 -14.21
C TYR A 138 -6.77 -11.05 -14.21
N LEU A 139 -6.30 -11.95 -15.07
CA LEU A 139 -6.74 -13.36 -15.06
C LEU A 139 -6.41 -14.04 -13.72
N TRP A 140 -5.18 -13.89 -13.22
CA TRP A 140 -4.78 -14.45 -11.93
C TRP A 140 -5.45 -13.75 -10.75
N ALA A 141 -5.68 -12.44 -10.82
CA ALA A 141 -6.40 -11.70 -9.78
C ALA A 141 -7.86 -12.15 -9.69
N ALA A 142 -8.54 -12.33 -10.83
CA ALA A 142 -9.91 -12.87 -10.87
C ALA A 142 -9.96 -14.29 -10.30
N LEU A 143 -8.99 -15.14 -10.64
CA LEU A 143 -8.89 -16.49 -10.08
C LEU A 143 -8.63 -16.47 -8.57
N ALA A 144 -7.78 -15.56 -8.07
CA ALA A 144 -7.53 -15.40 -6.65
C ALA A 144 -8.79 -14.98 -5.89
N VAL A 145 -9.56 -14.01 -6.42
CA VAL A 145 -10.83 -13.59 -5.81
C VAL A 145 -11.85 -14.73 -5.80
N ALA A 146 -11.98 -15.46 -6.92
CA ALA A 146 -12.87 -16.62 -7.00
C ALA A 146 -12.46 -17.75 -6.03
N ALA A 147 -11.16 -18.04 -5.92
CA ALA A 147 -10.66 -19.03 -4.98
C ALA A 147 -10.85 -18.60 -3.53
N ALA A 148 -10.61 -17.33 -3.19
CA ALA A 148 -10.86 -16.77 -1.86
C ALA A 148 -12.36 -16.79 -1.51
N TYR A 149 -13.24 -16.64 -2.50
CA TYR A 149 -14.68 -16.84 -2.33
C TYR A 149 -14.96 -18.31 -1.99
N VAL A 150 -14.64 -19.27 -2.85
CA VAL A 150 -14.88 -20.71 -2.60
C VAL A 150 -14.30 -21.17 -1.26
N LEU A 151 -13.12 -20.67 -0.90
CA LEU A 151 -12.47 -20.97 0.37
C LEU A 151 -13.31 -20.54 1.59
N ALA A 152 -13.97 -19.38 1.51
CA ALA A 152 -14.82 -18.87 2.59
C ALA A 152 -16.14 -19.64 2.75
N PHE A 153 -16.70 -20.24 1.69
CA PHE A 153 -18.04 -20.85 1.71
C PHE A 153 -18.07 -22.39 1.61
N GLY A 154 -17.02 -23.01 1.10
CA GLY A 154 -17.10 -24.42 0.71
C GLY A 154 -18.21 -24.67 -0.33
N ALA A 155 -18.81 -25.87 -0.30
CA ALA A 155 -19.84 -26.28 -1.26
C ALA A 155 -21.28 -25.96 -0.79
N ALA A 156 -21.49 -25.75 0.51
CA ALA A 156 -22.83 -25.68 1.11
C ALA A 156 -23.52 -24.32 0.86
N ASP A 157 -22.74 -23.23 0.78
CA ASP A 157 -23.26 -21.85 0.78
C ASP A 157 -22.91 -21.05 -0.49
N LEU A 158 -22.63 -21.72 -1.61
CA LEU A 158 -22.51 -21.07 -2.94
C LEU A 158 -23.84 -20.45 -3.41
N ARG A 159 -24.95 -20.76 -2.73
CA ARG A 159 -26.17 -19.99 -2.87
C ARG A 159 -25.83 -18.62 -2.34
N VAL A 160 -25.79 -17.62 -3.23
CA VAL A 160 -25.82 -16.21 -2.85
C VAL A 160 -27.04 -16.07 -1.94
N VAL A 161 -26.83 -16.24 -0.63
CA VAL A 161 -27.81 -15.92 0.40
C VAL A 161 -28.22 -14.52 0.02
N ASN A 162 -29.53 -14.24 0.03
CA ASN A 162 -30.01 -12.88 -0.07
C ASN A 162 -29.18 -12.06 0.92
N VAL A 163 -28.11 -11.41 0.45
CA VAL A 163 -27.28 -10.50 1.21
C VAL A 163 -28.16 -9.28 1.23
N VAL A 164 -29.23 -9.38 2.02
CA VAL A 164 -30.17 -8.32 2.11
C VAL A 164 -29.36 -7.20 2.72
N LEU A 165 -29.26 -6.10 2.00
CA LEU A 165 -28.75 -4.82 2.49
C LEU A 165 -29.52 -4.33 3.74
N GLU A 166 -30.53 -5.07 4.20
CA GLU A 166 -31.23 -4.91 5.49
C GLU A 166 -30.35 -5.26 6.70
N ASN A 167 -29.31 -6.11 6.59
CA ASN A 167 -28.42 -6.38 7.72
C ASN A 167 -27.37 -5.27 7.88
N LYS A 168 -27.43 -4.51 8.98
CA LYS A 168 -26.48 -3.43 9.29
C LYS A 168 -25.02 -3.89 9.30
N ALA A 169 -24.72 -5.12 9.74
CA ALA A 169 -23.37 -5.67 9.74
C ALA A 169 -22.82 -5.90 8.32
N ALA A 170 -23.69 -6.25 7.37
CA ALA A 170 -23.31 -6.37 5.96
C ALA A 170 -22.93 -4.99 5.38
N LEU A 171 -23.71 -3.95 5.68
CA LEU A 171 -23.39 -2.59 5.27
C LEU A 171 -22.06 -2.13 5.87
N TYR A 172 -21.82 -2.39 7.16
CA TYR A 172 -20.54 -2.07 7.80
C TYR A 172 -19.37 -2.76 7.11
N ALA A 173 -19.50 -4.06 6.82
CA ALA A 173 -18.46 -4.79 6.11
C ALA A 173 -18.20 -4.20 4.71
N LEU A 174 -19.23 -3.86 3.95
CA LEU A 174 -19.07 -3.27 2.62
C LEU A 174 -18.37 -1.90 2.67
N ILE A 175 -18.75 -1.04 3.63
CA ILE A 175 -18.09 0.26 3.83
C ILE A 175 -16.62 0.06 4.20
N ALA A 176 -16.32 -0.89 5.09
CA ALA A 176 -14.94 -1.20 5.45
C ALA A 176 -14.12 -1.72 4.26
N ALA A 177 -14.72 -2.55 3.39
CA ALA A 177 -14.06 -3.06 2.19
C ALA A 177 -13.65 -1.92 1.23
N PHE A 178 -14.55 -0.95 1.01
CA PHE A 178 -14.24 0.25 0.25
C PHE A 178 -13.17 1.11 0.94
N ALA A 179 -13.29 1.31 2.25
CA ALA A 179 -12.40 2.17 3.01
C ALA A 179 -10.96 1.62 3.02
N PHE A 180 -10.77 0.32 3.25
CA PHE A 180 -9.45 -0.33 3.19
C PHE A 180 -8.90 -0.40 1.76
N GLY A 181 -9.75 -0.70 0.77
CA GLY A 181 -9.35 -0.73 -0.63
C GLY A 181 -8.87 0.63 -1.14
N SER A 182 -9.60 1.70 -0.81
CA SER A 182 -9.17 3.06 -1.15
C SER A 182 -7.92 3.48 -0.38
N SER A 183 -7.82 3.15 0.90
CA SER A 183 -6.63 3.46 1.72
C SER A 183 -5.37 2.76 1.22
N THR A 184 -5.49 1.57 0.63
CA THR A 184 -4.37 0.87 -0.05
C THR A 184 -3.80 1.72 -1.19
N VAL A 185 -4.68 2.30 -2.02
CA VAL A 185 -4.30 3.12 -3.19
C VAL A 185 -3.67 4.45 -2.77
N PHE A 186 -4.30 5.18 -1.86
CA PHE A 186 -3.73 6.43 -1.34
C PHE A 186 -2.49 6.19 -0.49
N GLY A 187 -2.43 5.08 0.24
CA GLY A 187 -1.24 4.62 0.95
C GLY A 187 -0.08 4.32 0.01
N LYS A 188 -0.37 3.74 -1.16
CA LYS A 188 0.65 3.54 -2.20
C LYS A 188 1.12 4.87 -2.78
N ARG A 189 0.22 5.81 -3.03
CA ARG A 189 0.58 7.18 -3.45
C ARG A 189 1.55 7.82 -2.45
N LEU A 190 1.22 7.78 -1.16
CA LEU A 190 2.06 8.33 -0.10
C LEU A 190 3.42 7.64 -0.03
N THR A 191 3.44 6.31 -0.05
CA THR A 191 4.70 5.56 -0.02
C THR A 191 5.52 5.75 -1.29
N ASN A 192 5.01 6.29 -2.39
CA ASN A 192 5.88 6.67 -3.51
C ASN A 192 6.76 7.89 -3.17
N HIS A 193 6.24 8.83 -2.37
CA HIS A 193 6.91 10.11 -2.08
C HIS A 193 7.58 10.15 -0.69
N LEU A 194 7.01 9.41 0.27
CA LEU A 194 7.50 9.32 1.64
C LEU A 194 8.10 7.94 1.95
N ASP A 195 8.85 7.87 3.05
CA ASP A 195 9.24 6.60 3.65
C ASP A 195 8.06 5.98 4.42
N PHE A 196 8.02 4.66 4.46
CA PHE A 196 6.90 3.92 5.04
C PHE A 196 6.70 4.19 6.55
N ARG A 197 7.75 4.56 7.29
CA ARG A 197 7.68 4.84 8.73
C ARG A 197 6.94 6.15 8.97
N SER A 198 7.31 7.19 8.21
CA SER A 198 6.61 8.49 8.21
C SER A 198 5.14 8.34 7.81
N VAL A 199 4.83 7.52 6.79
CA VAL A 199 3.43 7.26 6.40
C VAL A 199 2.66 6.57 7.52
N THR A 200 3.26 5.58 8.18
CA THR A 200 2.60 4.82 9.26
C THR A 200 2.32 5.72 10.47
N VAL A 201 3.31 6.49 10.94
CA VAL A 201 3.13 7.38 12.12
C VAL A 201 2.14 8.52 11.83
N LEU A 202 2.15 9.08 10.61
CA LEU A 202 1.17 10.09 10.20
C LEU A 202 -0.25 9.53 10.16
N ARG A 203 -0.43 8.32 9.62
CA ARG A 203 -1.74 7.66 9.62
C ARG A 203 -2.25 7.46 11.05
N PHE A 204 -1.45 6.89 11.93
CA PHE A 204 -1.84 6.70 13.33
C PHE A 204 -2.12 8.02 14.07
N GLY A 205 -1.27 9.03 13.90
CA GLY A 205 -1.45 10.32 14.56
C GLY A 205 -2.68 11.08 14.08
N VAL A 206 -2.90 11.17 12.77
CA VAL A 206 -4.09 11.84 12.22
C VAL A 206 -5.36 11.05 12.55
N THR A 207 -5.34 9.72 12.46
CA THR A 207 -6.49 8.90 12.88
C THR A 207 -6.79 9.07 14.37
N THR A 208 -5.78 9.19 15.23
CA THR A 208 -5.99 9.43 16.68
C THR A 208 -6.75 10.73 16.91
N ILE A 209 -6.39 11.81 16.20
CA ILE A 209 -7.10 13.10 16.30
C ILE A 209 -8.54 12.98 15.83
N LEU A 210 -8.77 12.30 14.70
CA LEU A 210 -10.12 12.10 14.17
C LEU A 210 -10.96 11.19 15.07
N ALA A 211 -10.36 10.13 15.62
CA ALA A 211 -11.01 9.21 16.54
C ALA A 211 -11.35 9.90 17.87
N LEU A 212 -10.49 10.77 18.37
CA LEU A 212 -10.78 11.61 19.53
C LEU A 212 -12.02 12.49 19.28
N ALA A 213 -12.13 13.10 18.10
CA ALA A 213 -13.34 13.86 17.76
C ALA A 213 -14.59 12.96 17.76
N VAL A 214 -14.50 11.74 17.19
CA VAL A 214 -15.62 10.79 17.17
C VAL A 214 -16.05 10.37 18.58
N ILE A 215 -15.13 9.97 19.46
CA ILE A 215 -15.51 9.51 20.81
C ILE A 215 -16.07 10.62 21.69
N LEU A 216 -15.66 11.88 21.45
CA LEU A 216 -16.22 13.04 22.14
C LEU A 216 -17.65 13.34 21.66
N ILE A 217 -17.93 13.10 20.37
CA ILE A 217 -19.28 13.26 19.80
C ILE A 217 -20.20 12.10 20.23
N THR A 218 -19.69 10.87 20.30
CA THR A 218 -20.48 9.71 20.71
C THR A 218 -20.60 9.55 22.23
N ASP A 219 -19.92 10.42 22.99
CA ASP A 219 -19.84 10.37 24.45
C ASP A 219 -19.41 8.99 24.98
N ASP A 220 -18.40 8.39 24.33
CA ASP A 220 -17.89 7.06 24.68
C ASP A 220 -16.64 7.12 25.58
N LEU A 221 -16.06 8.31 25.80
CA LEU A 221 -14.77 8.45 26.49
C LEU A 221 -14.82 7.96 27.95
N TRP A 222 -15.98 8.04 28.60
CA TRP A 222 -16.16 7.56 29.97
C TRP A 222 -15.95 6.04 30.10
N GLN A 223 -16.19 5.27 29.04
CA GLN A 223 -15.99 3.81 29.03
C GLN A 223 -14.51 3.42 29.22
N VAL A 224 -13.55 4.34 29.10
CA VAL A 224 -12.14 4.07 29.48
C VAL A 224 -12.06 3.59 30.93
N ALA A 225 -12.89 4.12 31.82
CA ALA A 225 -12.93 3.73 33.23
C ALA A 225 -13.51 2.33 33.47
N THR A 226 -14.22 1.76 32.48
CA THR A 226 -14.83 0.43 32.58
C THR A 226 -13.98 -0.67 31.94
N ILE A 227 -12.86 -0.32 31.30
CA ILE A 227 -11.97 -1.30 30.67
C ILE A 227 -11.30 -2.16 31.75
N ASN A 228 -11.62 -3.45 31.76
CA ASN A 228 -11.04 -4.39 32.71
C ASN A 228 -9.61 -4.85 32.31
N ALA A 229 -8.93 -5.56 33.21
CA ALA A 229 -7.55 -5.99 32.98
C ALA A 229 -7.36 -6.90 31.75
N ALA A 230 -8.32 -7.79 31.47
CA ALA A 230 -8.27 -8.67 30.30
C ALA A 230 -8.45 -7.87 29.00
N GLN A 231 -9.37 -6.90 28.98
CA GLN A 231 -9.57 -6.01 27.84
C GLN A 231 -8.34 -5.12 27.58
N TRP A 232 -7.68 -4.63 28.63
CA TRP A 232 -6.38 -3.93 28.47
C TRP A 232 -5.32 -4.82 27.83
N GLN A 233 -5.21 -6.08 28.26
CA GLN A 233 -4.28 -7.04 27.65
C GLN A 233 -4.58 -7.27 26.17
N LEU A 234 -5.85 -7.42 25.79
CA LEU A 234 -6.28 -7.56 24.40
C LEU A 234 -5.97 -6.30 23.58
N LEU A 235 -6.20 -5.10 24.12
CA LEU A 235 -5.86 -3.83 23.46
C LEU A 235 -4.35 -3.71 23.21
N PHE A 236 -3.51 -4.06 24.21
CA PHE A 236 -2.07 -4.09 24.01
C PHE A 236 -1.65 -5.15 22.98
N LEU A 237 -2.26 -6.34 23.03
CA LEU A 237 -2.02 -7.39 22.05
C LEU A 237 -2.32 -6.89 20.63
N ILE A 238 -3.45 -6.21 20.42
CA ILE A 238 -3.80 -5.59 19.13
C ILE A 238 -2.69 -4.60 18.73
N VAL A 239 -2.34 -3.64 19.59
CA VAL A 239 -1.34 -2.60 19.27
C VAL A 239 0.01 -3.20 18.84
N PHE A 240 0.48 -4.23 19.56
CA PHE A 240 1.76 -4.90 19.31
C PHE A 240 1.69 -6.05 18.30
N SER A 241 0.52 -6.30 17.69
CA SER A 241 0.36 -7.29 16.62
C SER A 241 -0.38 -6.70 15.41
N SER A 242 -1.69 -6.81 15.35
CA SER A 242 -2.55 -6.45 14.21
C SER A 242 -2.75 -4.95 13.99
N GLY A 243 -2.49 -4.13 15.00
CA GLY A 243 -2.57 -2.67 14.94
C GLY A 243 -1.29 -2.07 14.37
N ALA A 244 -0.46 -1.48 15.23
CA ALA A 244 0.71 -0.70 14.81
C ALA A 244 1.77 -1.53 14.10
N VAL A 245 2.06 -2.74 14.59
CA VAL A 245 3.09 -3.63 14.03
C VAL A 245 2.70 -4.13 12.63
N ALA A 246 1.48 -4.66 12.46
CA ALA A 246 1.01 -5.12 11.16
C ALA A 246 0.95 -3.98 10.15
N LEU A 247 0.50 -2.78 10.55
CA LEU A 247 0.46 -1.63 9.65
C LEU A 247 1.86 -1.16 9.23
N PHE A 248 2.83 -1.22 10.14
CA PHE A 248 4.22 -0.89 9.84
C PHE A 248 4.82 -1.86 8.81
N ILE A 249 4.58 -3.16 8.99
CA ILE A 249 4.97 -4.22 8.04
C ILE A 249 4.24 -4.02 6.70
N TYR A 250 2.95 -3.69 6.76
CA TYR A 250 2.13 -3.46 5.58
C TYR A 250 2.66 -2.31 4.74
N TYR A 251 2.91 -1.13 5.32
CA TYR A 251 3.45 0.01 4.56
C TYR A 251 4.87 -0.25 4.08
N PHE A 252 5.68 -1.02 4.82
CA PHE A 252 6.96 -1.51 4.32
C PHE A 252 6.79 -2.34 3.04
N GLY A 253 5.84 -3.28 3.03
CA GLY A 253 5.54 -4.08 1.85
C GLY A 253 4.94 -3.27 0.69
N LEU A 254 4.00 -2.37 1.00
CA LEU A 254 3.33 -1.50 0.03
C LEU A 254 4.30 -0.56 -0.68
N LYS A 255 5.37 -0.13 0.00
CA LYS A 255 6.46 0.64 -0.64
C LYS A 255 7.10 -0.16 -1.80
N LEU A 256 7.17 -1.48 -1.68
CA LEU A 256 7.91 -2.37 -2.59
C LEU A 256 7.05 -2.97 -3.72
N VAL A 257 5.72 -2.95 -3.60
CA VAL A 257 4.80 -3.54 -4.59
C VAL A 257 3.79 -2.50 -5.11
N PRO A 258 3.19 -2.68 -6.30
CA PRO A 258 2.03 -1.89 -6.73
C PRO A 258 0.82 -2.08 -5.80
N ALA A 259 -0.09 -1.10 -5.76
CA ALA A 259 -1.30 -1.18 -4.95
C ALA A 259 -2.17 -2.38 -5.36
N SER A 260 -2.22 -2.66 -6.66
CA SER A 260 -2.95 -3.81 -7.21
C SER A 260 -2.40 -5.16 -6.74
N VAL A 261 -1.07 -5.28 -6.61
CA VAL A 261 -0.42 -6.51 -6.10
C VAL A 261 -0.64 -6.65 -4.60
N ALA A 262 -0.49 -5.55 -3.86
CA ALA A 262 -0.76 -5.50 -2.42
C ALA A 262 -2.16 -6.02 -2.10
N THR A 263 -3.15 -5.50 -2.80
CA THR A 263 -4.56 -5.86 -2.67
C THR A 263 -4.81 -7.37 -2.81
N ILE A 264 -4.16 -8.03 -3.77
CA ILE A 264 -4.31 -9.49 -3.94
C ILE A 264 -3.48 -10.24 -2.90
N ALA A 265 -2.30 -9.72 -2.51
CA ALA A 265 -1.51 -10.30 -1.43
C ALA A 265 -2.25 -10.29 -0.08
N GLU A 266 -3.11 -9.29 0.16
CA GLU A 266 -4.01 -9.22 1.32
C GLU A 266 -5.04 -10.36 1.35
N MET A 267 -5.29 -11.04 0.22
CA MET A 267 -6.12 -12.26 0.19
C MET A 267 -5.44 -13.45 0.89
N PHE A 268 -4.26 -13.28 1.47
CA PHE A 268 -3.76 -14.21 2.48
C PHE A 268 -4.60 -14.22 3.75
N TRP A 269 -5.33 -13.14 4.05
CA TRP A 269 -6.21 -13.03 5.21
C TRP A 269 -7.25 -14.16 5.29
N PRO A 270 -8.10 -14.43 4.27
CA PRO A 270 -9.08 -15.53 4.36
C PRO A 270 -8.42 -16.89 4.48
N LEU A 271 -7.29 -17.10 3.80
CA LEU A 271 -6.55 -18.35 3.90
C LEU A 271 -6.05 -18.59 5.33
N SER A 272 -5.45 -17.57 5.93
CA SER A 272 -4.95 -17.64 7.31
C SER A 272 -6.07 -17.78 8.33
N ALA A 273 -7.19 -17.06 8.18
CA ALA A 273 -8.35 -17.16 9.05
C ALA A 273 -8.86 -18.61 9.18
N ILE A 274 -9.02 -19.30 8.05
CA ILE A 274 -9.53 -20.68 8.04
C ILE A 274 -8.51 -21.67 8.57
N VAL A 275 -7.21 -21.49 8.27
CA VAL A 275 -6.16 -22.31 8.85
C VAL A 275 -6.11 -22.15 10.38
N LEU A 276 -6.25 -20.92 10.86
CA LEU A 276 -6.31 -20.64 12.30
C LEU A 276 -7.55 -21.26 12.93
N ASP A 277 -8.72 -21.19 12.29
CA ASP A 277 -9.95 -21.83 12.75
C ASP A 277 -9.79 -23.37 12.87
N TYR A 278 -9.14 -24.00 11.89
CA TYR A 278 -8.78 -25.42 11.98
C TYR A 278 -7.84 -25.72 13.16
N VAL A 279 -6.78 -24.92 13.34
CA VAL A 279 -5.77 -25.15 14.38
C VAL A 279 -6.31 -24.89 15.79
N ILE A 280 -7.13 -23.85 15.96
CA ILE A 280 -7.60 -23.39 17.27
C ILE A 280 -8.91 -24.09 17.66
N ASN A 281 -9.86 -24.20 16.73
CA ASN A 281 -11.19 -24.75 17.01
C ASN A 281 -11.38 -26.19 16.53
N GLY A 282 -10.44 -26.75 15.76
CA GLY A 282 -10.53 -28.11 15.23
C GLY A 282 -11.47 -28.27 14.04
N ASN A 283 -11.96 -27.18 13.44
CA ASN A 283 -12.92 -27.20 12.34
C ASN A 283 -12.27 -27.73 11.06
N MET A 284 -12.66 -28.94 10.64
CA MET A 284 -12.06 -29.59 9.48
C MET A 284 -12.39 -28.88 8.16
N LEU A 285 -11.34 -28.64 7.39
CA LEU A 285 -11.42 -28.15 6.02
C LEU A 285 -12.07 -29.18 5.09
N THR A 286 -13.04 -28.74 4.30
CA THR A 286 -13.60 -29.58 3.23
C THR A 286 -12.58 -29.78 2.10
N PRO A 287 -12.67 -30.88 1.31
CA PRO A 287 -11.79 -31.08 0.14
C PRO A 287 -11.83 -29.91 -0.86
N LEU A 288 -12.99 -29.26 -1.02
CA LEU A 288 -13.15 -28.09 -1.87
C LEU A 288 -12.38 -26.88 -1.33
N GLN A 289 -12.40 -26.66 -0.01
CA GLN A 289 -11.62 -25.58 0.60
C GLN A 289 -10.12 -25.84 0.49
N PHE A 290 -9.64 -27.08 0.66
CA PHE A 290 -8.25 -27.42 0.39
C PHE A 290 -7.84 -27.10 -1.06
N ALA A 291 -8.66 -27.48 -2.03
CA ALA A 291 -8.42 -27.16 -3.43
C ALA A 291 -8.41 -25.64 -3.66
N ALA A 292 -9.36 -24.91 -3.08
CA ALA A 292 -9.43 -23.45 -3.17
C ALA A 292 -8.21 -22.77 -2.55
N SER A 293 -7.70 -23.25 -1.41
CA SER A 293 -6.46 -22.77 -0.79
C SER A 293 -5.26 -22.94 -1.74
N ALA A 294 -5.12 -24.11 -2.38
CA ALA A 294 -4.05 -24.35 -3.34
C ALA A 294 -4.15 -23.42 -4.55
N VAL A 295 -5.34 -23.26 -5.13
CA VAL A 295 -5.58 -22.35 -6.25
C VAL A 295 -5.28 -20.90 -5.87
N LEU A 296 -5.71 -20.47 -4.67
CA LEU A 296 -5.45 -19.12 -4.17
C LEU A 296 -3.95 -18.85 -4.06
N LEU A 297 -3.18 -19.76 -3.46
CA LEU A 297 -1.73 -19.62 -3.33
C LEU A 297 -1.02 -19.57 -4.71
N ILE A 298 -1.44 -20.42 -5.65
CA ILE A 298 -0.91 -20.41 -7.02
C ILE A 298 -1.23 -19.08 -7.71
N ALA A 299 -2.49 -18.63 -7.63
CA ALA A 299 -2.93 -17.38 -8.23
C ALA A 299 -2.18 -16.18 -7.65
N MET A 300 -2.01 -16.12 -6.32
CA MET A 300 -1.23 -15.09 -5.64
C MET A 300 0.23 -15.08 -6.12
N TYR A 301 0.89 -16.24 -6.22
CA TYR A 301 2.25 -16.32 -6.74
C TYR A 301 2.36 -15.74 -8.15
N PHE A 302 1.43 -16.09 -9.04
CA PHE A 302 1.43 -15.57 -10.40
C PHE A 302 1.02 -14.10 -10.49
N VAL A 303 0.16 -13.61 -9.61
CA VAL A 303 -0.12 -12.17 -9.46
C VAL A 303 1.15 -11.42 -9.06
N VAL A 304 1.90 -11.89 -8.07
CA VAL A 304 3.16 -11.25 -7.68
C VAL A 304 4.15 -11.31 -8.84
N LYS A 305 4.25 -12.44 -9.55
CA LYS A 305 5.15 -12.60 -10.70
C LYS A 305 4.78 -11.69 -11.88
N SER A 306 3.48 -11.48 -12.12
CA SER A 306 2.95 -10.66 -13.22
C SER A 306 2.70 -9.19 -12.81
N GLY A 307 2.88 -8.89 -11.53
CA GLY A 307 2.67 -7.60 -10.89
C GLY A 307 3.75 -6.55 -11.18
N GLN A 308 4.62 -6.79 -12.15
CA GLN A 308 5.47 -5.73 -12.68
C GLN A 308 4.59 -4.82 -13.54
N THR A 309 4.39 -3.58 -13.11
CA THR A 309 3.68 -2.55 -13.89
C THR A 309 4.27 -2.49 -15.29
N SER A 310 3.40 -2.43 -16.30
CA SER A 310 3.86 -2.20 -17.65
C SER A 310 4.65 -0.90 -17.69
N VAL A 311 5.68 -0.93 -18.52
CA VAL A 311 6.47 0.21 -18.95
C VAL A 311 5.61 1.48 -19.03
N ARG A 312 5.99 2.52 -18.29
CA ARG A 312 5.25 3.79 -18.25
C ARG A 312 5.85 4.76 -19.26
N THR A 313 5.07 5.15 -20.25
CA THR A 313 5.46 6.16 -21.24
C THR A 313 4.82 7.51 -20.90
N PHE A 314 5.57 8.59 -21.00
CA PHE A 314 5.07 9.95 -20.90
C PHE A 314 5.75 10.86 -21.91
N ARG A 315 5.08 11.97 -22.26
CA ARG A 315 5.67 13.05 -23.06
C ARG A 315 5.97 14.25 -22.18
N ALA A 316 7.06 14.93 -22.46
CA ALA A 316 7.48 16.15 -21.76
C ALA A 316 8.35 17.02 -22.67
N ALA A 317 8.25 18.34 -22.54
CA ALA A 317 9.12 19.28 -23.25
C ALA A 317 10.43 19.47 -22.49
N VAL A 318 11.53 19.55 -23.23
CA VAL A 318 12.84 19.85 -22.65
C VAL A 318 12.96 21.36 -22.44
N ILE A 319 13.21 21.76 -21.19
CA ILE A 319 13.30 23.15 -20.75
C ILE A 319 14.73 23.52 -20.36
N PRO A 320 15.09 24.82 -20.44
CA PRO A 320 16.34 25.34 -19.91
C PRO A 320 16.51 24.99 -18.43
N GLY A 321 17.65 24.42 -18.07
CA GLY A 321 18.04 24.16 -16.69
C GLY A 321 19.28 24.95 -16.28
N ARG A 322 19.78 24.68 -15.08
CA ARG A 322 20.98 25.36 -14.55
C ARG A 322 22.32 24.83 -15.08
N GLY A 323 22.31 23.81 -15.94
CA GLY A 323 23.52 23.27 -16.57
C GLY A 323 24.50 22.56 -15.63
N VAL A 324 24.09 22.18 -14.41
CA VAL A 324 25.00 21.57 -13.40
C VAL A 324 25.64 20.28 -13.91
N GLY A 325 24.86 19.40 -14.58
CA GLY A 325 25.37 18.15 -15.13
C GLY A 325 26.48 18.34 -16.18
N HIS A 326 26.46 19.45 -16.92
CA HIS A 326 27.48 19.77 -17.93
C HIS A 326 28.88 19.89 -17.29
N SER A 327 28.98 20.50 -16.11
CA SER A 327 30.24 20.63 -15.36
C SER A 327 30.84 19.30 -14.88
N LEU A 328 30.01 18.24 -14.83
CA LEU A 328 30.40 16.90 -14.38
C LEU A 328 30.64 15.91 -15.53
N GLY A 329 30.49 16.35 -16.79
CA GLY A 329 30.61 15.50 -17.99
C GLY A 329 29.33 14.73 -18.34
N PHE A 330 28.21 15.04 -17.71
CA PHE A 330 26.91 14.39 -17.95
C PHE A 330 25.87 15.46 -18.27
N ALA A 331 25.81 15.88 -19.54
CA ALA A 331 24.81 16.84 -19.98
C ALA A 331 23.39 16.28 -19.75
N THR A 332 22.65 16.89 -18.80
CA THR A 332 21.26 16.53 -18.49
C THR A 332 20.30 17.58 -19.02
N ALA A 333 19.19 17.13 -19.60
CA ALA A 333 18.05 17.92 -20.04
C ALA A 333 17.00 17.98 -18.92
N ASN A 334 16.51 19.16 -18.58
CA ASN A 334 15.41 19.29 -17.63
C ASN A 334 14.08 19.13 -18.38
N LEU A 335 13.10 18.47 -17.77
CA LEU A 335 11.76 18.30 -18.34
C LEU A 335 10.76 19.23 -17.64
N ASP A 336 9.81 19.78 -18.40
CA ASP A 336 8.70 20.62 -17.91
C ASP A 336 7.76 19.89 -16.92
N LYS A 337 7.80 18.57 -16.93
CA LYS A 337 7.03 17.73 -16.03
C LYS A 337 7.69 17.62 -14.67
N VAL A 338 7.05 18.19 -13.66
CA VAL A 338 7.54 18.18 -12.26
C VAL A 338 6.90 17.11 -11.38
N ASN A 339 5.83 16.45 -11.85
CA ASN A 339 5.15 15.40 -11.11
C ASN A 339 5.02 14.14 -11.97
N LEU A 340 5.71 13.08 -11.56
CA LEU A 340 5.56 11.74 -12.11
C LEU A 340 4.92 10.88 -11.03
N ASP A 341 3.90 10.10 -11.39
CA ASP A 341 3.22 9.18 -10.47
C ASP A 341 4.08 7.96 -10.09
N ILE A 342 5.42 8.08 -10.10
CA ILE A 342 6.42 7.05 -9.76
C ILE A 342 7.15 7.46 -8.47
N ALA A 343 7.90 6.55 -7.85
CA ALA A 343 8.70 6.93 -6.68
C ALA A 343 9.87 7.87 -7.05
N HIS A 344 10.36 8.70 -6.13
CA HIS A 344 11.61 9.43 -6.39
C HIS A 344 12.78 8.45 -6.59
N GLY A 345 13.67 8.74 -7.54
CA GLY A 345 14.84 7.91 -7.81
C GLY A 345 15.49 8.17 -9.16
N VAL A 346 16.46 7.32 -9.49
CA VAL A 346 17.11 7.26 -10.80
C VAL A 346 16.58 6.04 -11.55
N TYR A 347 16.21 6.23 -12.82
CA TYR A 347 15.57 5.25 -13.67
C TYR A 347 16.35 5.05 -14.97
N VAL A 348 16.35 3.82 -15.49
CA VAL A 348 16.71 3.57 -16.89
C VAL A 348 15.49 3.86 -17.74
N VAL A 349 15.67 4.63 -18.80
CA VAL A 349 14.61 5.02 -19.72
C VAL A 349 15.01 4.73 -21.17
N ARG A 350 14.00 4.49 -22.01
CA ARG A 350 14.09 4.64 -23.46
C ARG A 350 13.44 5.96 -23.83
N VAL A 351 14.05 6.72 -24.71
CA VAL A 351 13.57 8.04 -25.10
C VAL A 351 13.51 8.12 -26.60
N ARG A 352 12.32 8.42 -27.12
CA ARG A 352 12.16 8.76 -28.52
C ARG A 352 12.29 10.27 -28.69
N VAL A 353 13.29 10.67 -29.47
CA VAL A 353 13.54 12.04 -29.90
C VAL A 353 13.37 12.05 -31.42
N ASN A 354 12.34 12.72 -31.91
CA ASN A 354 11.90 12.61 -33.31
C ASN A 354 11.70 11.14 -33.72
N GLU A 355 12.39 10.65 -34.76
CA GLU A 355 12.31 9.25 -35.20
C GLU A 355 13.41 8.34 -34.62
N ARG A 356 14.29 8.85 -33.76
CA ARG A 356 15.37 8.06 -33.16
C ARG A 356 15.09 7.72 -31.71
N GLU A 357 15.45 6.50 -31.33
CA GLU A 357 15.34 6.00 -29.95
C GLU A 357 16.71 5.97 -29.28
N TYR A 358 16.76 6.47 -28.05
CA TYR A 358 17.96 6.54 -27.22
C TYR A 358 17.72 5.83 -25.89
N ARG A 359 18.77 5.25 -25.30
CA ARG A 359 18.75 4.84 -23.90
C ARG A 359 19.26 5.97 -23.02
N GLY A 360 18.72 6.08 -21.83
CA GLY A 360 19.07 7.17 -20.93
C GLY A 360 18.84 6.87 -19.46
N LEU A 361 19.24 7.84 -18.63
CA LEU A 361 18.89 7.88 -17.22
C LEU A 361 17.91 9.03 -16.96
N LEU A 362 16.91 8.78 -16.14
CA LEU A 362 15.98 9.79 -15.65
C LEU A 362 16.13 9.92 -14.14
N HIS A 363 16.51 11.10 -13.66
CA HIS A 363 16.46 11.46 -12.26
C HIS A 363 15.11 12.12 -11.97
N PHE A 364 14.39 11.61 -10.97
CA PHE A 364 13.17 12.22 -10.45
C PHE A 364 13.25 12.40 -8.94
N GLY A 365 13.23 13.64 -8.45
CA GLY A 365 13.20 13.93 -7.02
C GLY A 365 13.65 15.33 -6.65
N TYR A 366 13.64 15.62 -5.35
CA TYR A 366 13.99 16.94 -4.81
C TYR A 366 15.49 17.25 -4.94
N LEU A 367 15.79 18.41 -5.50
CA LEU A 367 17.10 19.04 -5.38
C LEU A 367 17.09 19.93 -4.14
N GLU A 368 17.54 19.38 -3.00
CA GLU A 368 17.52 20.08 -1.70
C GLU A 368 18.35 21.35 -1.68
N THR A 369 19.33 21.50 -2.58
CA THR A 369 20.19 22.69 -2.66
C THR A 369 19.42 23.97 -2.99
N PHE A 370 18.19 23.88 -3.54
CA PHE A 370 17.55 25.04 -4.19
C PHE A 370 16.08 25.32 -3.83
N LYS A 371 15.47 24.60 -2.87
CA LYS A 371 14.08 24.85 -2.37
C LYS A 371 12.99 24.96 -3.47
N LEU A 372 13.16 24.36 -4.65
CA LEU A 372 12.30 24.57 -5.83
C LEU A 372 11.36 23.38 -6.16
N GLY A 373 11.16 22.45 -5.24
CA GLY A 373 10.31 21.27 -5.50
C GLY A 373 11.05 20.13 -6.23
N PRO A 374 10.34 19.05 -6.60
CA PRO A 374 10.91 17.93 -7.35
C PRO A 374 11.29 18.34 -8.78
N SER A 375 12.40 17.78 -9.27
CA SER A 375 12.92 17.97 -10.63
C SER A 375 12.91 16.66 -11.39
N VAL A 376 12.76 16.75 -12.72
CA VAL A 376 12.92 15.63 -13.65
C VAL A 376 14.05 15.95 -14.62
N GLU A 377 15.17 15.23 -14.49
CA GLU A 377 16.35 15.42 -15.35
C GLU A 377 16.62 14.16 -16.18
N LEU A 378 16.90 14.35 -17.45
CA LEU A 378 17.12 13.30 -18.43
C LEU A 378 18.55 13.35 -18.98
N TYR A 379 19.27 12.24 -18.88
CA TYR A 379 20.54 12.00 -19.55
C TYR A 379 20.30 11.02 -20.70
N LEU A 380 20.79 11.32 -21.90
CA LEU A 380 20.76 10.41 -23.05
C LEU A 380 22.16 9.91 -23.37
N LYS A 381 22.32 8.58 -23.46
CA LYS A 381 23.56 7.95 -23.86
C LYS A 381 23.77 8.17 -25.35
N ASP A 382 25.01 8.52 -25.74
CA ASP A 382 25.45 8.71 -27.12
C ASP A 382 24.67 9.77 -27.92
N PHE A 383 23.93 10.65 -27.24
CA PHE A 383 23.23 11.76 -27.88
C PHE A 383 24.13 12.99 -27.98
N THR A 384 24.17 13.59 -29.18
CA THR A 384 24.82 14.87 -29.44
C THR A 384 23.84 15.81 -30.13
N GLY A 385 23.67 17.03 -29.61
CA GLY A 385 22.80 18.04 -30.20
C GLY A 385 22.10 18.90 -29.16
N ASN A 386 21.18 19.75 -29.61
CA ASN A 386 20.34 20.60 -28.76
C ASN A 386 18.93 19.99 -28.66
N LEU A 387 18.45 19.78 -27.43
CA LEU A 387 17.10 19.27 -27.16
C LEU A 387 16.12 20.34 -26.69
N TYR A 388 16.56 21.57 -26.43
CA TYR A 388 15.69 22.62 -25.88
C TYR A 388 14.46 22.86 -26.77
N GLY A 389 13.28 22.87 -26.16
CA GLY A 389 12.00 23.04 -26.84
C GLY A 389 11.47 21.77 -27.52
N VAL A 390 12.25 20.69 -27.60
CA VAL A 390 11.80 19.42 -28.18
C VAL A 390 10.94 18.66 -27.17
N THR A 391 9.79 18.16 -27.62
CA THR A 391 8.98 17.22 -26.84
C THR A 391 9.53 15.82 -27.03
N VAL A 392 9.93 15.19 -25.92
CA VAL A 392 10.46 13.83 -25.91
C VAL A 392 9.41 12.86 -25.38
N GLU A 393 9.38 11.65 -25.93
CA GLU A 393 8.57 10.55 -25.41
C GLU A 393 9.48 9.63 -24.58
N VAL A 394 9.28 9.63 -23.27
CA VAL A 394 10.09 8.92 -22.30
C VAL A 394 9.35 7.67 -21.83
N GLU A 395 9.95 6.52 -22.09
CA GLU A 395 9.53 5.21 -21.67
C GLU A 395 10.38 4.77 -20.45
N ILE A 396 9.74 4.62 -19.28
CA ILE A 396 10.41 4.15 -18.06
C ILE A 396 10.58 2.64 -18.11
N VAL A 397 11.84 2.19 -18.18
CA VAL A 397 12.19 0.77 -18.28
C VAL A 397 12.31 0.14 -16.89
N LYS A 398 13.12 0.72 -15.99
CA LYS A 398 13.29 0.21 -14.62
C LYS A 398 13.82 1.28 -13.67
N LYS A 399 13.48 1.18 -12.38
CA LYS A 399 14.14 1.96 -11.32
C LYS A 399 15.52 1.36 -11.04
N LEU A 400 16.55 2.19 -11.09
CA LEU A 400 17.92 1.80 -10.77
C LEU A 400 18.21 1.95 -9.27
N ARG A 401 17.86 3.10 -8.67
CA ARG A 401 18.08 3.38 -7.24
C ARG A 401 17.22 4.52 -6.69
N GLU A 402 17.19 4.67 -5.37
CA GLU A 402 16.64 5.85 -4.68
C GLU A 402 17.53 7.10 -4.89
N VAL A 403 16.95 8.28 -4.68
CA VAL A 403 17.72 9.53 -4.55
C VAL A 403 18.50 9.48 -3.23
N ARG A 404 19.77 9.87 -3.27
CA ARG A 404 20.64 9.86 -2.09
C ARG A 404 21.55 11.09 -2.08
N ARG A 405 21.93 11.56 -0.90
CA ARG A 405 22.96 12.57 -0.72
C ARG A 405 24.35 11.95 -0.86
N PHE A 406 25.29 12.74 -1.36
CA PHE A 406 26.69 12.38 -1.49
C PHE A 406 27.54 13.33 -0.64
N LYS A 407 28.68 12.83 -0.17
CA LYS A 407 29.60 13.62 0.67
C LYS A 407 30.29 14.73 -0.13
N ASP A 408 30.59 14.47 -1.39
CA ASP A 408 31.28 15.38 -2.31
C ASP A 408 30.91 15.11 -3.78
N SER A 409 31.42 15.95 -4.68
CA SER A 409 31.21 15.85 -6.13
C SER A 409 31.86 14.61 -6.74
N THR A 410 32.97 14.12 -6.17
CA THR A 410 33.68 12.91 -6.63
C THR A 410 32.81 11.67 -6.44
N ALA A 411 32.25 11.48 -5.25
CA ALA A 411 31.36 10.36 -4.92
C ALA A 411 30.06 10.39 -5.74
N LEU A 412 29.55 11.59 -6.04
CA LEU A 412 28.42 11.77 -6.96
C LEU A 412 28.80 11.31 -8.37
N ARG A 413 29.94 11.78 -8.90
CA ARG A 413 30.43 11.45 -10.23
C ARG A 413 30.66 9.94 -10.40
N GLU A 414 31.30 9.29 -9.44
CA GLU A 414 31.49 7.83 -9.43
C GLU A 414 30.18 7.04 -9.47
N GLN A 415 29.14 7.53 -8.78
CA GLN A 415 27.84 6.88 -8.85
C GLN A 415 27.16 7.10 -10.20
N ILE A 416 27.27 8.29 -10.80
CA ILE A 416 26.72 8.53 -12.14
C ILE A 416 27.41 7.62 -13.16
N TYR A 417 28.73 7.42 -13.09
CA TYR A 417 29.42 6.44 -13.94
C TYR A 417 28.88 5.03 -13.78
N ARG A 418 28.67 4.56 -12.54
CA ARG A 418 28.04 3.26 -12.28
C ARG A 418 26.61 3.18 -12.83
N ASP A 419 25.87 4.28 -12.75
CA ASP A 419 24.51 4.36 -13.26
C ASP A 419 24.49 4.30 -14.80
N VAL A 420 25.41 5.00 -15.47
CA VAL A 420 25.55 5.00 -16.94
C VAL A 420 26.05 3.64 -17.44
N ALA A 421 26.95 2.98 -16.70
CA ALA A 421 27.41 1.64 -17.04
C ALA A 421 26.23 0.64 -17.11
N ALA A 422 25.19 0.83 -16.30
CA ALA A 422 23.99 -0.01 -16.30
C ALA A 422 23.05 0.18 -17.51
N LEU A 423 23.36 1.14 -18.41
CA LEU A 423 22.67 1.33 -19.70
C LEU A 423 23.20 0.41 -20.82
N SER A 424 24.37 -0.20 -20.60
CA SER A 424 25.06 -1.08 -21.55
C SER A 424 24.35 -2.41 -21.70
#